data_AF-A0A132A489-F1
#
_entry.id   AF-A0A132A489-F1
#
_cell.length_a   1.000
_cell.length_b   1.000
_cell.length_c   1.000
_cell.angle_alpha   90.00
_cell.angle_beta   90.00
_cell.angle_gamma   90.00
#
_symmetry.space_group_name_H-M   'P 1'
#
loop_
_entity.id
_entity.type
_entity.pdbx_description
1 polymer ?
#
loop_
_entity_poly.entity_id
_entity_poly.type
_entity_poly.pdbx_seq_one_letter_code
_entity_poly.pdbx_strand_id
1 'polypeptide(L)'
;MSGSTNLLFSKRAVEVTFSSIDDLRLRLIRLRESRSETIQLSSDHMEYMQTIEEDLDDLKTLVNAISSSLWRKILLTRANHGDLEDLTAHYREFRSECHRSHIARLELIRQIEVLRQMETGLLATVRFYHRAFEQTYDWLFAFQRIANRVENRELI
;
A
#
# COMPACT_ATOMS: atom_id res chain seq x y z
N MET A 1 33.01 9.78 -13.96
CA MET A 1 32.55 9.21 -12.67
C MET A 1 31.29 9.94 -12.23
N SER A 2 30.33 9.17 -11.71
CA SER A 2 29.10 9.59 -11.01
C SER A 2 28.08 10.36 -11.86
N GLY A 3 26.94 9.81 -12.29
CA GLY A 3 26.10 8.80 -11.64
C GLY A 3 25.05 9.50 -10.80
N SER A 4 23.91 9.85 -11.42
CA SER A 4 22.65 10.22 -10.77
C SER A 4 21.54 10.19 -11.82
N THR A 5 21.29 9.00 -12.40
CA THR A 5 20.01 8.72 -13.04
C THR A 5 18.99 8.57 -11.92
N ASN A 6 18.39 9.69 -11.53
CA ASN A 6 17.17 9.71 -10.73
C ASN A 6 16.10 8.98 -11.53
N LEU A 7 15.97 7.68 -11.26
CA LEU A 7 14.82 6.85 -11.54
C LEU A 7 13.63 7.40 -10.76
N LEU A 8 13.13 8.55 -11.20
CA LEU A 8 11.72 8.87 -11.10
C LEU A 8 11.01 7.86 -12.01
N PHE A 9 10.83 6.64 -11.48
CA PHE A 9 9.88 5.69 -12.03
C PHE A 9 8.56 6.44 -12.13
N SER A 10 8.25 6.78 -13.37
CA SER A 10 7.02 7.39 -13.82
C SER A 10 5.85 6.55 -13.31
N LYS A 11 5.28 6.94 -12.15
CA LYS A 11 3.98 6.45 -11.67
C LYS A 11 2.85 6.71 -12.68
N ARG A 12 3.11 7.47 -13.75
CA ARG A 12 2.20 7.73 -14.87
C ARG A 12 1.97 6.54 -15.80
N ALA A 13 2.82 5.50 -15.81
CA ALA A 13 2.64 4.38 -16.75
C ALA A 13 1.57 3.36 -16.32
N VAL A 14 1.15 3.35 -15.04
CA VAL A 14 0.11 2.42 -14.54
C VAL A 14 -1.30 2.97 -14.79
N GLU A 15 -1.43 4.19 -15.30
CA GLU A 15 -2.71 4.77 -15.75
C GLU A 15 -3.12 4.30 -17.17
N VAL A 16 -2.75 3.08 -17.57
CA VAL A 16 -3.53 2.38 -18.61
C VAL A 16 -4.63 1.63 -17.88
N THR A 17 -5.67 2.39 -17.55
CA THR A 17 -6.87 1.95 -16.85
C THR A 17 -7.48 0.75 -17.59
N PHE A 18 -7.49 -0.42 -16.95
CA PHE A 18 -8.24 -1.58 -17.41
C PHE A 18 -9.74 -1.23 -17.46
N SER A 19 -10.44 -1.70 -18.49
CA SER A 19 -11.85 -1.36 -18.72
C SER A 19 -12.81 -2.18 -17.84
N SER A 20 -12.35 -3.32 -17.30
CA SER A 20 -13.10 -4.20 -16.41
C SER A 20 -12.17 -5.06 -15.54
N ILE A 21 -12.73 -5.68 -14.49
CA ILE A 21 -12.03 -6.69 -13.66
C ILE A 21 -11.56 -7.86 -14.54
N ASP A 22 -12.36 -8.24 -15.54
CA ASP A 22 -12.02 -9.32 -16.48
C ASP A 22 -10.84 -8.95 -17.40
N ASP A 23 -10.75 -7.70 -17.87
CA ASP A 23 -9.60 -7.22 -18.66
C ASP A 23 -8.32 -7.21 -17.81
N LEU A 24 -8.42 -6.79 -16.54
CA LEU A 24 -7.29 -6.83 -15.61
C LEU A 24 -6.81 -8.27 -15.36
N ARG A 25 -7.73 -9.20 -15.09
CA ARG A 25 -7.41 -10.61 -14.87
C ARG A 25 -6.77 -11.23 -16.11
N LEU A 26 -7.34 -10.99 -17.29
CA LEU A 26 -6.80 -11.52 -18.54
C LEU A 26 -5.37 -11.01 -18.81
N ARG A 27 -5.09 -9.75 -18.48
CA ARG A 27 -3.74 -9.18 -18.60
C ARG A 27 -2.76 -9.80 -17.62
N LEU A 28 -3.17 -10.05 -16.38
CA LEU A 28 -2.34 -10.74 -15.37
C LEU A 28 -1.98 -12.16 -15.82
N ILE A 29 -2.96 -12.93 -16.30
CA ILE A 29 -2.74 -14.27 -16.86
C ILE A 29 -1.75 -14.21 -18.03
N ARG A 30 -1.96 -13.30 -18.98
CA ARG A 30 -1.05 -13.11 -20.11
C ARG A 30 0.36 -12.72 -19.68
N LEU A 31 0.50 -11.85 -18.69
CA LEU A 31 1.79 -11.45 -18.11
C LEU A 31 2.53 -12.64 -17.48
N ARG A 32 1.79 -13.54 -16.82
CA ARG A 32 2.32 -14.79 -16.24
C ARG A 32 2.78 -15.76 -17.33
N GLU A 33 1.98 -15.93 -18.37
CA GLU A 33 2.26 -16.86 -19.47
C GLU A 33 3.38 -16.36 -20.40
N SER A 34 3.37 -15.07 -20.79
CA SER A 34 4.32 -14.50 -21.74
C SER A 34 5.75 -14.39 -21.22
N ARG A 35 5.94 -14.37 -19.89
CA ARG A 35 7.27 -14.28 -19.28
C ARG A 35 7.93 -15.64 -19.10
N SER A 36 7.17 -16.74 -19.18
CA SER A 36 7.72 -18.09 -19.05
C SER A 36 8.79 -18.42 -20.11
N GLU A 37 8.77 -17.75 -21.26
CA GLU A 37 9.72 -17.97 -22.36
C GLU A 37 10.99 -17.10 -22.28
N THR A 38 11.01 -16.02 -21.48
CA THR A 38 12.13 -15.04 -21.44
C THR A 38 12.73 -14.80 -20.06
N ILE A 39 11.96 -14.91 -18.97
CA ILE A 39 12.42 -14.74 -17.59
C ILE A 39 11.62 -15.69 -16.71
N GLN A 40 12.27 -16.73 -16.18
CA GLN A 40 11.65 -17.62 -15.19
C GLN A 40 11.34 -16.81 -13.92
N LEU A 41 10.05 -16.62 -13.63
CA LEU A 41 9.60 -15.99 -12.39
C LEU A 41 9.86 -16.95 -11.22
N SER A 42 10.33 -16.44 -10.09
CA SER A 42 10.46 -17.25 -8.87
C SER A 42 9.08 -17.69 -8.37
N SER A 43 9.04 -18.77 -7.59
CA SER A 43 7.82 -19.31 -6.97
C SER A 43 7.01 -18.22 -6.26
N ASP A 44 7.67 -17.38 -5.47
CA ASP A 44 7.04 -16.30 -4.71
C ASP A 44 6.29 -15.30 -5.61
N HIS A 45 6.82 -15.00 -6.80
CA HIS A 45 6.16 -14.10 -7.74
C HIS A 45 4.95 -14.77 -8.41
N MET A 46 5.00 -16.08 -8.62
CA MET A 46 3.88 -16.84 -9.18
C MET A 46 2.73 -16.94 -8.18
N GLU A 47 3.04 -17.21 -6.92
CA GLU A 47 2.09 -17.24 -5.81
C GLU A 47 1.43 -15.87 -5.59
N TYR A 48 2.22 -14.79 -5.66
CA TYR A 48 1.70 -13.43 -5.58
C TYR A 48 0.73 -13.10 -6.73
N MET A 49 1.06 -13.47 -7.98
CA MET A 49 0.15 -13.25 -9.12
C MET A 49 -1.15 -14.05 -8.98
N GLN A 50 -1.06 -15.28 -8.49
CA GLN A 50 -2.23 -16.12 -8.24
C GLN A 50 -3.12 -15.54 -7.13
N THR A 51 -2.53 -15.01 -6.06
CA THR A 51 -3.29 -14.33 -4.99
C THR A 51 -4.06 -13.13 -5.54
N ILE A 52 -3.45 -12.33 -6.43
CA ILE A 52 -4.13 -11.21 -7.08
C ILE A 52 -5.29 -11.71 -7.96
N GLU A 53 -5.13 -12.83 -8.68
CA GLU A 53 -6.21 -13.41 -9.49
C GLU A 53 -7.41 -13.83 -8.62
N GLU A 54 -7.15 -14.40 -7.44
CA GLU A 54 -8.19 -14.78 -6.45
C GLU A 54 -8.89 -13.53 -5.86
N ASP A 55 -8.13 -12.50 -5.48
CA ASP A 55 -8.69 -11.23 -4.98
C ASP A 55 -9.61 -10.55 -6.03
N LEU A 56 -9.27 -10.67 -7.32
CA LEU A 56 -10.10 -10.14 -8.40
C LEU A 56 -11.43 -10.92 -8.55
N ASP A 57 -11.42 -12.23 -8.30
CA ASP A 57 -12.65 -13.04 -8.30
C ASP A 57 -13.57 -12.70 -7.13
N ASP A 58 -12.99 -12.50 -5.95
CA ASP A 58 -13.74 -12.05 -4.78
C ASP A 58 -14.35 -10.67 -5.01
N LEU A 59 -13.57 -9.74 -5.59
CA LEU A 59 -14.04 -8.41 -5.95
C LEU A 59 -15.20 -8.48 -6.97
N LYS A 60 -15.09 -9.35 -7.98
CA LYS A 60 -16.15 -9.55 -8.98
C LYS A 60 -17.43 -10.06 -8.32
N THR A 61 -17.30 -11.04 -7.42
CA THR A 61 -18.42 -11.60 -6.66
C THR A 61 -19.12 -10.53 -5.82
N LEU A 62 -18.34 -9.69 -5.13
CA LEU A 62 -18.87 -8.57 -4.34
C LEU A 62 -19.61 -7.54 -5.20
N VAL A 63 -19.03 -7.15 -6.34
CA VAL A 63 -19.68 -6.20 -7.27
C VAL A 63 -21.01 -6.76 -7.78
N ASN A 64 -21.05 -8.05 -8.12
CA ASN A 64 -22.27 -8.71 -8.56
C ASN A 64 -23.33 -8.79 -7.45
N ALA A 65 -22.92 -9.05 -6.21
CA ALA A 65 -23.82 -9.07 -5.06
C ALA A 65 -24.41 -7.67 -4.79
N ILE A 66 -23.59 -6.62 -4.86
CA ILE A 66 -24.03 -5.23 -4.72
C ILE A 66 -25.02 -4.88 -5.85
N SER A 67 -24.67 -5.19 -7.10
CA SER A 67 -25.54 -4.96 -8.26
C SER A 67 -26.89 -5.66 -8.10
N SER A 68 -26.89 -6.92 -7.68
CA SER A 68 -28.11 -7.70 -7.43
C SER A 68 -28.95 -7.11 -6.29
N SER A 69 -28.31 -6.66 -5.21
CA SER A 69 -28.98 -6.01 -4.08
C SER A 69 -29.62 -4.69 -4.49
N LEU A 70 -28.91 -3.89 -5.29
CA LEU A 70 -29.43 -2.65 -5.88
C LEU A 70 -30.62 -2.95 -6.77
N TRP A 71 -30.52 -3.90 -7.69
CA TRP A 71 -31.62 -4.29 -8.57
C TRP A 71 -32.85 -4.76 -7.77
N ARG A 72 -32.65 -5.53 -6.71
CA ARG A 72 -33.74 -5.94 -5.81
C ARG A 72 -34.38 -4.72 -5.12
N LYS A 73 -33.58 -3.76 -4.66
CA LYS A 73 -34.08 -2.54 -4.04
C LYS A 73 -34.87 -1.69 -5.04
N ILE A 74 -34.38 -1.58 -6.27
CA ILE A 74 -35.05 -0.93 -7.40
C ILE A 74 -36.43 -1.56 -7.66
N LEU A 75 -36.51 -2.89 -7.72
CA LEU A 75 -37.75 -3.62 -7.92
C LEU A 75 -38.75 -3.37 -6.78
N LEU A 76 -38.28 -3.39 -5.53
CA LEU A 76 -39.11 -3.10 -4.35
C LEU A 76 -39.62 -1.65 -4.35
N THR A 77 -38.76 -0.68 -4.66
CA THR A 77 -39.17 0.73 -4.77
C THR A 77 -40.21 0.92 -5.86
N ARG A 78 -40.02 0.33 -7.03
CA ARG A 78 -41.00 0.36 -8.14
C ARG A 78 -42.34 -0.26 -7.74
N ALA A 79 -42.32 -1.38 -7.01
CA ALA A 79 -43.53 -2.04 -6.53
C ALA A 79 -44.30 -1.18 -5.51
N ASN A 80 -43.60 -0.38 -4.69
CA ASN A 80 -44.20 0.37 -3.58
C ASN A 80 -44.57 1.82 -3.91
N HIS A 81 -43.92 2.45 -4.90
CA HIS A 81 -44.01 3.92 -5.09
C HIS A 81 -44.39 4.38 -6.50
N GLY A 82 -44.60 3.47 -7.45
CA GLY A 82 -44.92 3.86 -8.83
C GLY A 82 -43.67 4.24 -9.65
N ASP A 83 -43.84 5.14 -10.62
CA ASP A 83 -42.96 5.23 -11.81
C ASP A 83 -41.48 5.55 -11.52
N LEU A 84 -40.62 5.07 -12.42
CA LEU A 84 -39.16 4.93 -12.28
C LEU A 84 -38.34 6.25 -12.30
N GLU A 85 -38.99 7.40 -12.47
CA GLU A 85 -38.31 8.70 -12.62
C GLU A 85 -37.53 9.10 -11.35
N ASP A 86 -38.01 8.74 -10.16
CA ASP A 86 -37.35 9.07 -8.89
C ASP A 86 -36.16 8.16 -8.57
N LEU A 87 -36.17 6.94 -9.11
CA LEU A 87 -35.13 5.94 -8.87
C LEU A 87 -33.81 6.29 -9.56
N THR A 88 -33.88 6.93 -10.73
CA THR A 88 -32.68 7.41 -11.44
C THR A 88 -31.98 8.49 -10.64
N ALA A 89 -32.72 9.35 -9.95
CA ALA A 89 -32.17 10.36 -9.03
C ALA A 89 -31.48 9.68 -7.84
N HIS A 90 -32.17 8.74 -7.17
CA HIS A 90 -31.57 7.98 -6.06
C HIS A 90 -30.34 7.17 -6.45
N TYR A 91 -30.31 6.57 -7.65
CA TYR A 91 -29.13 5.87 -8.15
C TYR A 91 -27.95 6.82 -8.37
N ARG A 92 -28.20 8.02 -8.91
CA ARG A 92 -27.16 9.06 -9.08
C ARG A 92 -26.60 9.53 -7.74
N GLU A 93 -27.47 9.74 -6.75
CA GLU A 93 -27.06 10.10 -5.39
C GLU A 93 -26.23 8.99 -4.75
N PHE A 94 -26.71 7.74 -4.80
CA PHE A 94 -25.98 6.57 -4.30
C PHE A 94 -24.60 6.43 -4.96
N ARG A 95 -24.52 6.56 -6.29
CA ARG A 95 -23.25 6.52 -7.02
C ARG A 95 -22.31 7.65 -6.58
N SER A 96 -22.83 8.85 -6.36
CA SER A 96 -22.07 10.00 -5.88
C SER A 96 -21.51 9.76 -4.47
N GLU A 97 -22.32 9.25 -3.56
CA GLU A 97 -21.89 8.85 -2.21
C GLU A 97 -20.82 7.77 -2.23
N CYS A 98 -21.03 6.69 -3.00
CA CYS A 98 -20.04 5.63 -3.16
C CYS A 98 -18.71 6.19 -3.67
N HIS A 99 -18.75 7.11 -4.64
CA HIS A 99 -17.54 7.73 -5.16
C HIS A 99 -16.82 8.59 -4.12
N ARG A 100 -17.55 9.43 -3.37
CA ARG A 100 -16.97 10.22 -2.26
C ARG A 100 -16.36 9.32 -1.18
N SER A 101 -17.06 8.25 -0.80
CA SER A 101 -16.58 7.27 0.16
C SER A 101 -15.29 6.59 -0.32
N HIS A 102 -15.23 6.20 -1.60
CA HIS A 102 -14.02 5.62 -2.18
C HIS A 102 -12.82 6.58 -2.15
N ILE A 103 -13.01 7.85 -2.54
CA ILE A 103 -11.95 8.87 -2.46
C ILE A 103 -11.47 9.03 -1.01
N ALA A 104 -12.38 9.11 -0.04
CA ALA A 104 -12.02 9.22 1.37
C ALA A 104 -11.19 8.02 1.86
N ARG A 105 -11.54 6.79 1.44
CA ARG A 105 -10.78 5.57 1.76
C ARG A 105 -9.39 5.58 1.15
N LEU A 106 -9.25 6.05 -0.11
CA LEU A 106 -7.93 6.19 -0.74
C LEU A 106 -7.04 7.18 0.01
N GLU A 107 -7.58 8.32 0.44
CA GLU A 107 -6.80 9.30 1.21
C GLU A 107 -6.39 8.72 2.59
N LEU A 108 -7.27 7.97 3.25
CA LEU A 108 -6.93 7.27 4.50
C LEU A 108 -5.80 6.25 4.31
N ILE A 109 -5.83 5.46 3.23
CA ILE A 109 -4.76 4.51 2.91
C ILE A 109 -3.43 5.26 2.73
N ARG A 110 -3.45 6.37 1.98
CA ARG A 110 -2.27 7.21 1.77
C ARG A 110 -1.71 7.75 3.08
N GLN A 111 -2.57 8.19 4.01
CA GLN A 111 -2.16 8.65 5.33
C GLN A 111 -1.53 7.53 6.16
N ILE A 112 -2.09 6.33 6.13
CA ILE A 112 -1.52 5.15 6.81
C ILE A 112 -0.12 4.82 6.25
N GLU A 113 0.07 4.87 4.93
CA GLU A 113 1.39 4.66 4.32
C GLU A 113 2.42 5.70 4.79
N VAL A 114 2.04 6.97 4.84
CA VAL A 114 2.91 8.04 5.36
C VAL A 114 3.27 7.79 6.82
N LEU A 115 2.30 7.41 7.65
CA LEU A 115 2.55 7.08 9.07
C LEU A 115 3.50 5.89 9.22
N ARG A 116 3.33 4.82 8.44
CA ARG A 116 4.25 3.67 8.44
C ARG A 116 5.67 4.05 8.04
N GLN A 117 5.83 4.94 7.07
CA GLN A 117 7.15 5.45 6.68
C GLN A 117 7.79 6.29 7.80
N MET A 118 7.00 7.16 8.45
CA MET A 118 7.46 7.95 9.59
C MET A 118 7.88 7.07 10.77
N GLU A 119 7.10 6.04 11.10
CA GLU A 119 7.41 5.07 12.14
C GLU A 119 8.76 4.38 11.86
N THR A 120 8.95 3.91 10.63
CA THR A 120 10.21 3.28 10.21
C THR A 120 11.39 4.24 10.35
N GLY A 121 11.21 5.49 9.93
CA GLY A 121 12.22 6.55 10.05
C GLY A 121 12.57 6.86 11.51
N LEU A 122 11.56 7.02 12.36
CA LEU A 122 11.73 7.27 13.80
C LEU A 122 12.51 6.12 14.46
N LEU A 123 12.15 4.87 14.13
CA LEU A 123 12.80 3.69 14.68
C LEU A 123 14.28 3.61 14.27
N ALA A 124 14.60 3.99 13.03
CA ALA A 124 15.98 4.11 12.57
C ALA A 124 16.74 5.22 13.33
N THR A 125 16.13 6.39 13.53
CA THR A 125 16.70 7.51 14.29
C THR A 125 16.96 7.13 15.75
N VAL A 126 16.02 6.46 16.42
CA VAL A 126 16.20 5.98 17.80
C VAL A 126 17.36 4.99 17.87
N ARG A 127 17.46 4.04 16.94
CA ARG A 127 18.59 3.11 16.87
C ARG A 127 19.94 3.79 16.61
N PHE A 128 19.95 4.90 15.89
CA PHE A 128 21.15 5.71 15.67
C PHE A 128 21.57 6.41 16.97
N TYR A 129 20.64 7.12 17.63
CA TYR A 129 20.94 7.80 18.88
C TYR A 129 21.36 6.84 20.00
N HIS A 130 20.74 5.67 20.08
CA HIS A 130 21.12 4.66 21.05
C HIS A 130 22.59 4.22 20.87
N ARG A 131 22.99 3.92 19.63
CA ARG A 131 24.38 3.57 19.31
C ARG A 131 25.36 4.71 19.59
N ALA A 132 24.99 5.95 19.26
CA ALA A 132 25.83 7.11 19.55
C ALA A 132 26.00 7.34 21.06
N PHE A 133 24.94 7.09 21.84
CA PHE A 133 24.98 7.18 23.29
C PHE A 133 25.88 6.10 23.90
N GLU A 134 25.71 4.83 23.50
CA GLU A 134 26.56 3.72 23.94
C GLU A 134 28.04 4.00 23.67
N GLN A 135 28.37 4.43 22.46
CA GLN A 135 29.74 4.81 22.12
C GLN A 135 30.27 5.93 23.01
N THR A 136 29.48 6.99 23.20
CA THR A 136 29.88 8.13 24.03
C THR A 136 30.14 7.70 25.47
N TYR A 137 29.30 6.80 25.99
CA TYR A 137 29.44 6.23 27.33
C TYR A 137 30.71 5.39 27.46
N ASP A 138 31.01 4.55 26.47
CA ASP A 138 32.24 3.75 26.41
C ASP A 138 33.50 4.63 26.38
N TRP A 139 33.49 5.69 25.56
CA TRP A 139 34.58 6.67 25.49
C TRP A 139 34.79 7.35 26.84
N LEU A 140 33.72 7.82 27.50
CA LEU A 140 33.78 8.42 28.83
C LEU A 140 34.42 7.48 29.85
N PHE A 141 34.00 6.21 29.87
CA PHE A 141 34.56 5.20 30.77
C PHE A 141 36.02 4.87 30.48
N ALA A 142 36.42 4.88 29.20
CA ALA A 142 37.80 4.69 28.80
C ALA A 142 38.67 5.87 29.23
N PHE A 143 38.23 7.11 28.99
CA PHE A 143 38.92 8.32 29.43
C PHE A 143 39.05 8.40 30.95
N GLN A 144 37.98 8.08 31.69
CA GLN A 144 38.02 8.10 33.16
C GLN A 144 38.98 7.03 33.71
N ARG A 145 39.06 5.84 33.09
CA ARG A 145 40.07 4.84 33.43
C ARG A 145 41.50 5.31 33.16
N ILE A 146 41.73 6.04 32.08
CA ILE A 146 43.04 6.60 31.75
C ILE A 146 43.41 7.69 32.75
N ALA A 147 42.51 8.64 33.03
CA ALA A 147 42.72 9.71 33.99
C ALA A 147 43.07 9.15 35.39
N ASN A 148 42.28 8.19 35.89
CA ASN A 148 42.55 7.54 37.17
C ASN A 148 43.92 6.82 37.20
N ARG A 149 44.42 6.31 36.07
CA ARG A 149 45.75 5.67 36.00
C ARG A 149 46.89 6.68 36.00
N VAL A 150 46.70 7.85 35.42
CA VAL A 150 47.68 8.95 35.45
C VAL A 150 47.77 9.52 36.86
N GLU A 151 46.62 9.82 37.47
CA GLU A 151 46.55 10.38 38.82
C GLU A 151 47.19 9.45 39.87
N ASN A 152 46.96 8.14 39.76
CA ASN A 152 47.61 7.15 40.64
C ASN A 152 49.10 6.91 40.36
N ARG A 153 49.63 7.31 39.19
CA ARG A 153 51.07 7.22 38.87
C ARG A 153 51.85 8.46 39.31
N GLU A 154 51.18 9.60 39.48
CA GLU A 154 51.79 10.84 39.99
C GLU A 154 51.83 10.90 41.54
N LEU A 155 51.18 9.95 42.22
CA LEU A 155 51.13 9.82 43.68
C LEU A 155 52.18 8.86 44.28
N ILE A 156 53.14 8.37 43.48
CA ILE A 156 54.30 7.55 43.91
C ILE A 156 55.58 8.35 43.68
#